data_AF-A0A1Q4ZAQ0-F1
#
_entry.id   AF-A0A1Q4ZAQ0-F1
#
_cell.length_a   1.000
_cell.length_b   1.000
_cell.length_c   1.000
_cell.angle_alpha   90.00
_cell.angle_beta   90.00
_cell.angle_gamma   90.00
#
_symmetry.space_group_name_H-M   'P 1'
#
loop_
_entity.id
_entity.type
_entity.pdbx_description
1 polymer ?
#
loop_
_entity_poly.entity_id
_entity_poly.type
_entity_poly.pdbx_seq_one_letter_code
_entity_poly.pdbx_strand_id
1 'polypeptide(L)'
;MPSSVKRLVLAAVLALAAMLLSPGSASATPPPSTVVFNQQSARCPKENVTDRPDMVICDEGHGSVRWQFTPVAGFPGVHTINSNSFAGACLAADQGGGGVTIKACDGSTLQMWRITANQVASPLYDLVGMRLTSVSSGQCLDNKPKNGGWMIYLFGCNNGTYQQWNINKAAFKELTGGHLGMTWANLEQRTDNIVHVGSDAATNAYNGDTTPLTALPLLCLNQDGRPAPAGIPAGGFHSWARGQVKATSPLAGTLLTSRAAADQICANNFGAGWRTAEFHDGEGWSFWANGTLPTGTRFWTAIDNQPANPWD
;
A
#
# COMPACT_ATOMS: atom_id res chain seq x y z
N MET A 1 -8.73 -14.33 -67.65
CA MET A 1 -8.75 -15.19 -66.46
C MET A 1 -7.55 -14.88 -65.58
N PRO A 2 -7.63 -13.85 -64.71
CA PRO A 2 -7.22 -14.06 -63.31
C PRO A 2 -7.81 -13.00 -62.34
N SER A 3 -8.77 -13.33 -61.46
CA SER A 3 -9.05 -12.42 -60.32
C SER A 3 -9.67 -13.07 -59.08
N SER A 4 -10.31 -14.24 -59.21
CA SER A 4 -11.10 -14.80 -58.10
C SER A 4 -10.29 -15.65 -57.11
N VAL A 5 -9.14 -16.24 -57.51
CA VAL A 5 -8.40 -17.20 -56.67
C VAL A 5 -7.55 -16.50 -55.59
N LYS A 6 -7.07 -15.27 -55.83
CA LYS A 6 -6.24 -14.54 -54.84
C LYS A 6 -7.02 -14.01 -53.64
N ARG A 7 -8.36 -13.86 -53.74
CA ARG A 7 -9.18 -13.33 -52.64
C ARG A 7 -9.60 -14.38 -51.61
N LEU A 8 -9.70 -15.67 -51.99
CA LEU A 8 -10.01 -16.73 -51.02
C LEU A 8 -8.81 -17.13 -50.14
N VAL A 9 -7.58 -17.08 -50.67
CA VAL A 9 -6.40 -17.47 -49.89
C VAL A 9 -6.08 -16.44 -48.78
N LEU A 10 -6.36 -15.15 -49.02
CA LEU A 10 -6.13 -14.10 -48.01
C LEU A 10 -7.15 -14.13 -46.86
N ALA A 11 -8.40 -14.52 -47.13
CA ALA A 11 -9.43 -14.65 -46.09
C ALA A 11 -9.20 -15.86 -45.17
N ALA A 12 -8.65 -16.96 -45.69
CA ALA A 12 -8.34 -18.15 -44.90
C ALA A 12 -7.12 -17.95 -43.97
N VAL A 13 -6.12 -17.15 -44.38
CA VAL A 13 -4.94 -16.87 -43.55
C VAL A 13 -5.26 -15.88 -42.41
N LEU A 14 -6.21 -14.95 -42.60
CA LEU A 14 -6.66 -14.06 -41.52
C LEU A 14 -7.59 -14.73 -40.51
N ALA A 15 -8.38 -15.74 -40.91
CA ALA A 15 -9.22 -16.49 -39.98
C ALA A 15 -8.42 -17.49 -39.12
N LEU A 16 -7.29 -18.01 -39.62
CA LEU A 16 -6.42 -18.91 -38.85
C LEU A 16 -5.47 -18.18 -37.88
N ALA A 17 -5.17 -16.90 -38.14
CA ALA A 17 -4.35 -16.07 -37.25
C ALA A 17 -5.14 -15.49 -36.05
N ALA A 18 -6.47 -15.43 -36.14
CA ALA A 18 -7.33 -14.90 -35.08
C ALA A 18 -7.66 -15.92 -33.97
N MET A 19 -7.33 -17.21 -34.13
CA MET A 19 -7.60 -18.24 -33.11
C MET A 19 -6.41 -18.52 -32.17
N LEU A 20 -5.26 -17.88 -32.35
CA LEU A 20 -4.05 -18.11 -31.54
C LEU A 20 -3.75 -17.00 -30.51
N LEU A 21 -4.64 -16.01 -30.38
CA LEU A 21 -4.54 -14.97 -29.35
C LEU A 21 -5.75 -15.04 -28.44
N SER A 22 -5.97 -16.21 -27.83
CA SER A 22 -6.68 -16.22 -26.55
C SER A 22 -5.75 -15.51 -25.56
N PRO A 23 -6.14 -14.40 -24.91
CA PRO A 23 -5.36 -13.87 -23.80
C PRO A 23 -5.27 -15.00 -22.79
N GLY A 24 -4.07 -15.58 -22.65
CA GLY A 24 -3.82 -16.59 -21.64
C GLY A 24 -4.27 -16.01 -20.31
N SER A 25 -5.17 -16.71 -19.64
CA SER A 25 -5.64 -16.33 -18.30
C SER A 25 -4.40 -16.04 -17.46
N ALA A 26 -4.14 -14.77 -17.17
CA ALA A 26 -3.06 -14.38 -16.29
C ALA A 26 -3.33 -15.11 -14.98
N SER A 27 -2.49 -16.09 -14.64
CA SER A 27 -2.60 -16.77 -13.35
C SER A 27 -2.39 -15.71 -12.30
N ALA A 28 -3.45 -15.39 -11.55
CA ALA A 28 -3.35 -14.45 -10.45
C ALA A 28 -2.26 -14.97 -9.50
N THR A 29 -1.29 -14.12 -9.19
CA THR A 29 -0.25 -14.44 -8.20
C THR A 29 -0.94 -14.93 -6.92
N PRO A 30 -0.58 -16.11 -6.40
CA PRO A 30 -1.21 -16.63 -5.19
C PRO A 30 -1.02 -15.64 -4.04
N PRO A 31 -2.02 -15.48 -3.16
CA PRO A 31 -1.90 -14.52 -2.06
C PRO A 31 -0.70 -14.83 -1.16
N PRO A 32 -0.04 -13.80 -0.61
CA PRO A 32 1.11 -13.97 0.27
C PRO A 32 0.79 -14.95 1.41
N SER A 33 1.68 -15.92 1.59
CA SER A 33 1.58 -16.96 2.61
C SER A 33 2.84 -16.92 3.48
N THR A 34 2.67 -16.70 4.78
CA THR A 34 3.80 -16.48 5.70
C THR A 34 3.50 -16.95 7.11
N VAL A 35 4.56 -17.15 7.90
CA VAL A 35 4.43 -17.42 9.34
C VAL A 35 4.25 -16.09 10.05
N VAL A 36 3.27 -16.03 10.95
CA VAL A 36 2.99 -14.85 11.77
C VAL A 36 3.57 -15.08 13.16
N PHE A 37 4.50 -14.24 13.56
CA PHE A 37 5.28 -14.37 14.79
C PHE A 37 5.00 -13.19 15.71
N ASN A 38 4.72 -13.40 16.99
CA ASN A 38 4.58 -12.27 17.91
C ASN A 38 5.93 -11.87 18.54
N GLN A 39 6.28 -10.59 18.48
CA GLN A 39 7.56 -10.06 18.98
C GLN A 39 7.77 -10.31 20.47
N GLN A 40 6.74 -10.13 21.31
CA GLN A 40 6.88 -10.20 22.76
C GLN A 40 6.99 -11.63 23.29
N SER A 41 6.18 -12.54 22.75
CA SER A 41 6.15 -13.94 23.23
C SER A 41 7.13 -14.85 22.52
N ALA A 42 7.61 -14.45 21.34
CA ALA A 42 8.32 -15.31 20.39
C ALA A 42 7.54 -16.58 20.03
N ARG A 43 6.22 -16.45 19.88
CA ARG A 43 5.27 -17.55 19.59
C ARG A 43 4.45 -17.25 18.34
N CYS A 44 3.93 -18.31 17.74
CA CYS A 44 3.10 -18.29 16.54
C CYS A 44 1.67 -18.71 16.87
N PRO A 45 0.65 -18.07 16.26
CA PRO A 45 -0.71 -18.55 16.33
C PRO A 45 -0.79 -19.96 15.74
N LYS A 46 -1.22 -20.91 16.56
CA LYS A 46 -1.64 -22.23 16.13
C LYS A 46 -3.14 -22.27 16.06
N GLU A 47 -3.61 -22.78 14.95
CA GLU A 47 -5.00 -23.15 14.75
C GLU A 47 -5.52 -24.14 15.79
N ASN A 48 -6.71 -23.83 16.31
CA ASN A 48 -7.52 -24.74 17.07
C ASN A 48 -8.94 -24.62 16.50
N VAL A 49 -9.44 -25.66 15.85
CA VAL A 49 -10.77 -25.67 15.19
C VAL A 49 -11.94 -25.59 16.18
N THR A 50 -11.69 -25.77 17.48
CA THR A 50 -12.73 -25.81 18.51
C THR A 50 -12.71 -24.62 19.46
N ASP A 51 -11.69 -23.75 19.42
CA ASP A 51 -11.53 -22.67 20.39
C ASP A 51 -10.61 -21.55 19.83
N ARG A 52 -10.28 -20.56 20.67
CA ARG A 52 -9.32 -19.51 20.36
C ARG A 52 -7.97 -20.09 19.90
N PRO A 53 -7.27 -19.43 18.95
CA PRO A 53 -5.94 -19.85 18.54
C PRO A 53 -5.00 -19.90 19.75
N ASP A 54 -4.28 -21.00 19.89
CA ASP A 54 -3.24 -21.11 20.90
C ASP A 54 -1.94 -20.50 20.37
N MET A 55 -0.99 -20.22 21.26
CA MET A 55 0.29 -19.63 20.88
C MET A 55 1.42 -20.62 21.16
N VAL A 56 2.04 -21.14 20.11
CA VAL A 56 3.05 -22.22 20.18
C VAL A 56 4.43 -21.74 19.76
N ILE A 57 5.46 -22.55 19.99
CA ILE A 57 6.80 -22.29 19.42
C ILE A 57 6.72 -22.31 17.91
N CYS A 58 7.39 -21.34 17.28
CA CYS A 58 7.45 -21.22 15.83
C CYS A 58 8.48 -22.19 15.26
N ASP A 59 8.07 -23.43 14.99
CA ASP A 59 8.86 -24.38 14.24
C ASP A 59 7.98 -25.22 13.30
N GLU A 60 8.61 -25.81 12.29
CA GLU A 60 7.92 -26.61 11.27
C GLU A 60 7.37 -27.93 11.85
N GLY A 61 7.90 -28.40 13.00
CA GLY A 61 7.52 -29.66 13.64
C GLY A 61 6.26 -29.59 14.52
N HIS A 62 5.92 -28.40 15.02
CA HIS A 62 4.78 -28.20 15.93
C HIS A 62 3.50 -27.70 15.22
N GLY A 63 3.53 -27.65 13.88
CA GLY A 63 2.42 -27.18 13.05
C GLY A 63 2.30 -25.67 13.05
N SER A 64 3.42 -24.94 12.92
CA SER A 64 3.35 -23.50 12.67
C SER A 64 2.57 -23.23 11.38
N VAL A 65 1.37 -22.68 11.57
CA VAL A 65 0.43 -22.42 10.49
C VAL A 65 1.00 -21.32 9.63
N ARG A 66 1.14 -21.59 8.33
CA ARG A 66 1.29 -20.52 7.37
C ARG A 66 -0.08 -19.87 7.18
N TRP A 67 -0.10 -18.56 7.34
CA TRP A 67 -1.29 -17.75 7.16
C TRP A 67 -1.25 -17.13 5.77
N GLN A 68 -2.33 -17.32 5.03
CA GLN A 68 -2.53 -16.70 3.74
C GLN A 68 -3.36 -15.44 3.90
N PHE A 69 -2.89 -14.35 3.31
CA PHE A 69 -3.54 -13.06 3.41
C PHE A 69 -4.21 -12.72 2.09
N THR A 70 -5.54 -12.75 2.07
CA THR A 70 -6.31 -12.56 0.85
C THR A 70 -6.86 -11.13 0.82
N PRO A 71 -6.53 -10.30 -0.18
CA PRO A 71 -7.08 -8.95 -0.30
C PRO A 71 -8.61 -8.96 -0.37
N VAL A 72 -9.25 -8.02 0.33
CA VAL A 72 -10.71 -7.84 0.27
C VAL A 72 -11.05 -6.88 -0.86
N ALA A 73 -11.83 -7.36 -1.83
CA ALA A 73 -12.27 -6.54 -2.98
C ALA A 73 -13.00 -5.27 -2.50
N GLY A 74 -12.59 -4.11 -3.02
CA GLY A 74 -13.16 -2.81 -2.67
C GLY A 74 -12.60 -2.19 -1.37
N PHE A 75 -11.71 -2.87 -0.64
CA PHE A 75 -11.11 -2.37 0.60
C PHE A 75 -9.57 -2.42 0.54
N PRO A 76 -8.91 -1.41 -0.04
CA PRO A 76 -7.46 -1.37 -0.10
C PRO A 76 -6.82 -1.44 1.29
N GLY A 77 -5.81 -2.31 1.46
CA GLY A 77 -5.12 -2.52 2.74
C GLY A 77 -5.85 -3.40 3.74
N VAL A 78 -6.99 -3.95 3.34
CA VAL A 78 -7.77 -4.88 4.16
C VAL A 78 -7.66 -6.28 3.57
N HIS A 79 -7.41 -7.24 4.45
CA HIS A 79 -7.22 -8.64 4.09
C HIS A 79 -8.06 -9.54 4.99
N THR A 80 -8.51 -10.68 4.46
CA THR A 80 -8.81 -11.83 5.31
C THR A 80 -7.52 -12.60 5.58
N ILE A 81 -7.42 -13.22 6.76
CA ILE A 81 -6.26 -14.02 7.15
C ILE A 81 -6.72 -15.47 7.27
N ASN A 82 -6.34 -16.28 6.28
CA ASN A 82 -6.78 -17.65 6.08
C ASN A 82 -5.75 -18.63 6.65
N SER A 83 -6.21 -19.68 7.33
CA SER A 83 -5.32 -20.80 7.68
C SER A 83 -5.11 -21.69 6.46
N ASN A 84 -3.85 -22.05 6.17
CA ASN A 84 -3.55 -23.01 5.12
C ASN A 84 -3.90 -24.46 5.48
N SER A 85 -4.01 -24.78 6.78
CA SER A 85 -4.33 -26.14 7.21
C SER A 85 -5.83 -26.42 7.26
N PHE A 86 -6.65 -25.36 7.29
CA PHE A 86 -8.11 -25.46 7.23
C PHE A 86 -8.65 -24.66 6.05
N ALA A 87 -8.73 -25.32 4.89
CA ALA A 87 -9.27 -24.72 3.69
C ALA A 87 -10.63 -24.05 3.97
N GLY A 88 -10.71 -22.74 3.71
CA GLY A 88 -11.92 -21.95 3.93
C GLY A 88 -12.14 -21.45 5.36
N ALA A 89 -11.15 -21.52 6.26
CA ALA A 89 -11.23 -20.90 7.58
C ALA A 89 -10.43 -19.59 7.66
N CYS A 90 -11.00 -18.60 8.37
CA CYS A 90 -10.49 -17.25 8.53
C CYS A 90 -10.32 -16.89 10.02
N LEU A 91 -9.28 -16.13 10.33
CA LEU A 91 -9.13 -15.46 11.62
C LEU A 91 -10.22 -14.39 11.77
N ALA A 92 -10.98 -14.46 12.86
CA ALA A 92 -12.12 -13.59 13.10
C ALA A 92 -12.08 -12.97 14.50
N ALA A 93 -12.49 -11.71 14.59
CA ALA A 93 -12.88 -11.09 15.84
C ALA A 93 -14.16 -11.75 16.38
N ASP A 94 -14.22 -11.99 17.70
CA ASP A 94 -15.45 -12.40 18.37
C ASP A 94 -16.42 -11.22 18.44
N GLN A 95 -17.73 -11.49 18.33
CA GLN A 95 -18.76 -10.43 18.34
C GLN A 95 -18.82 -9.61 19.64
N GLY A 96 -18.17 -10.07 20.72
CA GLY A 96 -18.07 -9.37 22.00
C GLY A 96 -16.84 -8.47 22.16
N GLY A 97 -16.01 -8.27 21.13
CA GLY A 97 -14.96 -7.24 21.10
C GLY A 97 -13.70 -7.53 21.94
N GLY A 98 -13.46 -8.78 22.30
CA GLY A 98 -12.29 -9.13 23.13
C GLY A 98 -11.60 -10.44 22.79
N GLY A 99 -12.21 -11.31 21.98
CA GLY A 99 -11.62 -12.58 21.59
C GLY A 99 -11.35 -12.66 20.10
N VAL A 100 -10.56 -13.67 19.75
CA VAL A 100 -10.20 -13.99 18.38
C VAL A 100 -10.40 -15.49 18.20
N THR A 101 -11.10 -15.87 17.14
CA THR A 101 -11.43 -17.26 16.80
C THR A 101 -11.03 -17.56 15.37
N ILE A 102 -11.03 -18.84 15.01
CA ILE A 102 -10.92 -19.30 13.62
C ILE A 102 -12.26 -19.93 13.26
N LYS A 103 -12.89 -19.44 12.21
CA LYS A 103 -14.20 -19.94 11.74
C LYS A 103 -14.27 -19.92 10.22
N ALA A 104 -15.31 -20.54 9.65
CA ALA A 104 -15.52 -20.51 8.21
C ALA A 104 -15.52 -19.08 7.67
N CYS A 105 -14.83 -18.86 6.55
CA CYS A 105 -14.76 -17.56 5.92
C CYS A 105 -16.16 -17.14 5.43
N ASP A 106 -16.67 -16.03 5.96
CA ASP A 106 -18.05 -15.53 5.72
C ASP A 106 -18.06 -14.14 5.07
N GLY A 107 -16.88 -13.53 4.86
CA GLY A 107 -16.76 -12.21 4.27
C GLY A 107 -17.24 -11.07 5.17
N SER A 108 -17.54 -11.33 6.44
CA SER A 108 -17.94 -10.29 7.41
C SER A 108 -16.75 -9.41 7.81
N THR A 109 -17.04 -8.19 8.27
CA THR A 109 -16.03 -7.26 8.78
C THR A 109 -15.29 -7.78 10.02
N LEU A 110 -15.83 -8.78 10.71
CA LEU A 110 -15.17 -9.49 11.81
C LEU A 110 -13.93 -10.26 11.34
N GLN A 111 -13.90 -10.67 10.07
CA GLN A 111 -12.80 -11.44 9.47
C GLN A 111 -11.81 -10.57 8.69
N MET A 112 -12.03 -9.26 8.72
CA MET A 112 -11.26 -8.28 7.96
C MET A 112 -10.23 -7.59 8.85
N TRP A 113 -9.00 -7.56 8.37
CA TRP A 113 -7.85 -7.04 9.10
C TRP A 113 -7.11 -6.00 8.26
N ARG A 114 -6.92 -4.81 8.81
CA ARG A 114 -6.04 -3.79 8.24
C ARG A 114 -4.61 -4.07 8.67
N ILE A 115 -3.69 -4.09 7.72
CA ILE A 115 -2.26 -4.36 7.94
C ILE A 115 -1.48 -3.06 7.79
N THR A 116 -0.66 -2.74 8.78
CA THR A 116 0.20 -1.55 8.79
C THR A 116 1.59 -1.90 9.32
N ALA A 117 2.62 -1.16 8.91
CA ALA A 117 3.95 -1.31 9.50
C ALA A 117 3.90 -0.96 11.00
N ASN A 118 4.55 -1.77 11.83
CA ASN A 118 4.64 -1.54 13.27
C ASN A 118 5.86 -2.26 13.83
N GLN A 119 6.96 -1.53 13.98
CA GLN A 119 8.23 -2.06 14.45
C GLN A 119 8.66 -1.31 15.72
N VAL A 120 8.06 -1.70 16.85
CA VAL A 120 8.32 -1.13 18.17
C VAL A 120 9.69 -1.55 18.68
N ALA A 121 10.05 -2.81 18.45
CA ALA A 121 11.36 -3.37 18.73
C ALA A 121 11.94 -4.00 17.47
N SER A 122 13.27 -4.10 17.40
CA SER A 122 13.94 -4.85 16.34
C SER A 122 13.33 -6.26 16.27
N PRO A 123 12.81 -6.66 15.10
CA PRO A 123 12.25 -7.99 14.92
C PRO A 123 13.26 -9.05 15.31
N LEU A 124 12.78 -10.09 15.97
CA LEU A 124 13.56 -11.32 16.08
C LEU A 124 13.69 -11.89 14.66
N TYR A 125 14.91 -12.27 14.27
CA TYR A 125 15.27 -12.71 12.91
C TYR A 125 15.17 -11.60 11.84
N ASP A 126 15.46 -11.92 10.57
CA ASP A 126 15.35 -10.99 9.43
C ASP A 126 13.89 -10.82 8.96
N LEU A 127 13.01 -10.47 9.90
CA LEU A 127 11.58 -10.27 9.69
C LEU A 127 11.23 -8.78 9.76
N VAL A 128 9.99 -8.44 9.39
CA VAL A 128 9.45 -7.08 9.49
C VAL A 128 8.24 -7.07 10.40
N GLY A 129 8.17 -6.08 11.30
CA GLY A 129 7.06 -5.88 12.23
C GLY A 129 5.84 -5.22 11.58
N MET A 130 4.67 -5.80 11.81
CA MET A 130 3.38 -5.30 11.38
C MET A 130 2.38 -5.26 12.54
N ARG A 131 1.30 -4.51 12.33
CA ARG A 131 0.12 -4.43 13.19
C ARG A 131 -1.10 -4.86 12.42
N LEU A 132 -1.89 -5.73 13.05
CA LEU A 132 -3.16 -6.23 12.55
C LEU A 132 -4.29 -5.55 13.32
N THR A 133 -5.09 -4.73 12.63
CA THR A 133 -6.21 -3.99 13.23
C THR A 133 -7.52 -4.58 12.72
N SER A 134 -8.42 -4.99 13.63
CA SER A 134 -9.74 -5.48 13.24
C SER A 134 -10.55 -4.35 12.60
N VAL A 135 -11.11 -4.59 11.42
CA VAL A 135 -11.99 -3.61 10.75
C VAL A 135 -13.29 -3.42 11.52
N SER A 136 -13.79 -4.47 12.19
CA SER A 136 -15.05 -4.40 12.93
C SER A 136 -15.01 -3.54 14.20
N SER A 137 -13.89 -3.55 14.94
CA SER A 137 -13.78 -2.88 16.24
C SER A 137 -12.72 -1.78 16.31
N GLY A 138 -11.81 -1.69 15.33
CA GLY A 138 -10.65 -0.80 15.37
C GLY A 138 -9.58 -1.19 16.39
N GLN A 139 -9.74 -2.32 17.07
CA GLN A 139 -8.77 -2.84 18.04
C GLN A 139 -7.67 -3.65 17.35
N CYS A 140 -6.52 -3.75 18.00
CA CYS A 140 -5.36 -4.46 17.51
C CYS A 140 -5.34 -5.90 18.00
N LEU A 141 -4.82 -6.79 17.15
CA LEU A 141 -4.46 -8.14 17.55
C LEU A 141 -3.31 -8.04 18.56
N ASP A 142 -3.55 -8.57 19.75
CA ASP A 142 -2.66 -8.49 20.90
C ASP A 142 -2.44 -9.90 21.45
N ASN A 143 -1.39 -10.07 22.25
CA ASN A 143 -1.18 -11.31 22.97
C ASN A 143 -0.87 -11.05 24.44
N LYS A 144 -1.10 -12.04 25.29
CA LYS A 144 -0.74 -11.94 26.71
C LYS A 144 -0.45 -13.30 27.32
N PRO A 145 0.30 -13.36 28.43
CA PRO A 145 0.45 -14.58 29.20
C PRO A 145 -0.91 -15.13 29.67
N LYS A 146 -1.05 -16.45 29.68
CA LYS A 146 -2.12 -17.20 30.37
C LYS A 146 -1.50 -18.33 31.18
N ASN A 147 -2.27 -18.96 32.06
CA ASN A 147 -1.82 -20.16 32.78
C ASN A 147 -1.34 -21.23 31.78
N GLY A 148 -0.05 -21.54 31.83
CA GLY A 148 0.57 -22.54 30.96
C GLY A 148 0.88 -22.08 29.53
N GLY A 149 0.82 -20.79 29.20
CA GLY A 149 1.20 -20.34 27.85
C GLY A 149 0.85 -18.90 27.51
N TRP A 150 0.43 -18.69 26.27
CA TRP A 150 0.09 -17.37 25.73
C TRP A 150 -1.25 -17.45 25.01
N MET A 151 -1.98 -16.34 24.96
CA MET A 151 -3.23 -16.25 24.23
C MET A 151 -3.28 -15.01 23.36
N ILE A 152 -4.07 -15.09 22.29
CA ILE A 152 -4.39 -13.98 21.40
C ILE A 152 -5.73 -13.38 21.82
N TYR A 153 -5.85 -12.07 21.72
CA TYR A 153 -7.07 -11.32 22.00
C TYR A 153 -7.07 -9.99 21.26
N LEU A 154 -8.14 -9.21 21.40
CA LEU A 154 -8.21 -7.85 20.89
C LEU A 154 -8.02 -6.84 22.02
N PHE A 155 -7.21 -5.82 21.78
CA PHE A 155 -6.97 -4.73 22.72
C PHE A 155 -6.85 -3.38 22.02
N GLY A 156 -7.00 -2.29 22.79
CA GLY A 156 -6.76 -0.94 22.28
C GLY A 156 -5.36 -0.83 21.67
N CYS A 157 -5.27 -0.31 20.44
CA CYS A 157 -4.02 -0.20 19.73
C CYS A 157 -3.02 0.68 20.47
N ASN A 158 -1.82 0.16 20.71
CA ASN A 158 -0.72 0.85 21.37
C ASN A 158 0.62 0.46 20.73
N ASN A 159 1.70 1.13 21.14
CA ASN A 159 3.05 0.88 20.61
C ASN A 159 3.83 -0.12 21.47
N GLY A 160 3.16 -1.16 21.97
CA GLY A 160 3.79 -2.25 22.71
C GLY A 160 4.21 -3.40 21.80
N THR A 161 5.24 -4.14 22.22
CA THR A 161 5.72 -5.36 21.53
C THR A 161 4.70 -6.49 21.50
N TYR A 162 3.68 -6.48 22.37
CA TYR A 162 2.57 -7.43 22.36
C TYR A 162 1.68 -7.30 21.10
N GLN A 163 1.68 -6.14 20.45
CA GLN A 163 0.92 -5.86 19.22
C GLN A 163 1.80 -5.80 17.97
N GLN A 164 3.09 -6.11 18.12
CA GLN A 164 4.01 -6.28 16.99
C GLN A 164 4.02 -7.74 16.56
N TRP A 165 3.52 -7.97 15.34
CA TRP A 165 3.53 -9.27 14.69
C TRP A 165 4.54 -9.22 13.56
N ASN A 166 5.55 -10.07 13.57
CA ASN A 166 6.57 -10.12 12.55
C ASN A 166 6.22 -11.17 11.47
N ILE A 167 6.52 -10.84 10.23
CA ILE A 167 6.38 -11.74 9.07
C ILE A 167 7.59 -11.61 8.16
N ASN A 168 7.69 -12.49 7.16
CA ASN A 168 8.74 -12.40 6.15
C ASN A 168 8.65 -11.08 5.36
N LYS A 169 9.80 -10.43 5.11
CA LYS A 169 9.89 -9.15 4.39
C LYS A 169 9.24 -9.18 3.01
N ALA A 170 9.40 -10.27 2.25
CA ALA A 170 8.77 -10.41 0.93
C ALA A 170 7.24 -10.47 1.04
N ALA A 171 6.71 -11.25 1.99
CA ALA A 171 5.28 -11.28 2.24
C ALA A 171 4.75 -9.92 2.69
N PHE A 172 5.45 -9.22 3.58
CA PHE A 172 5.07 -7.85 3.97
C PHE A 172 5.04 -6.89 2.78
N LYS A 173 6.00 -7.02 1.86
CA LYS A 173 6.03 -6.24 0.62
C LYS A 173 4.83 -6.52 -0.27
N GLU A 174 4.45 -7.79 -0.44
CA GLU A 174 3.23 -8.16 -1.17
C GLU A 174 1.95 -7.63 -0.51
N LEU A 175 1.89 -7.61 0.83
CA LEU A 175 0.71 -7.14 1.59
C LEU A 175 0.51 -5.63 1.59
N THR A 176 1.61 -4.89 1.65
CA THR A 176 1.58 -3.44 1.88
C THR A 176 1.97 -2.63 0.65
N GLY A 177 2.46 -3.29 -0.40
CA GLY A 177 3.16 -2.66 -1.51
C GLY A 177 4.66 -2.46 -1.27
N GLY A 178 5.21 -2.78 -0.08
CA GLY A 178 6.66 -2.76 0.19
C GLY A 178 7.12 -1.81 1.28
N HIS A 179 6.44 -0.67 1.42
CA HIS A 179 6.91 0.52 2.13
C HIS A 179 5.79 1.58 2.05
N LEU A 180 5.82 2.60 2.91
CA LEU A 180 4.89 3.71 2.80
C LEU A 180 5.36 4.63 1.66
N GLY A 181 4.40 5.23 0.96
CA GLY A 181 4.66 6.35 0.07
C GLY A 181 4.62 7.67 0.81
N MET A 182 5.53 8.56 0.47
CA MET A 182 5.56 9.93 0.92
C MET A 182 4.45 10.71 0.23
N THR A 183 3.81 11.58 1.00
CA THR A 183 2.82 12.52 0.48
C THR A 183 3.13 13.93 0.90
N TRP A 184 2.75 14.88 0.07
CA TRP A 184 2.78 16.32 0.35
C TRP A 184 1.38 16.88 0.48
N ALA A 185 1.26 18.03 1.12
CA ALA A 185 0.00 18.75 1.28
C ALA A 185 0.02 20.08 0.52
N ASN A 186 -1.17 20.59 0.19
CA ASN A 186 -1.35 22.00 -0.16
C ASN A 186 -1.32 22.83 1.12
N LEU A 187 -0.20 23.54 1.32
CA LEU A 187 0.08 24.37 2.49
C LEU A 187 -0.59 25.75 2.37
N GLU A 188 -0.63 26.31 1.16
CA GLU A 188 -1.24 27.61 0.89
C GLU A 188 -1.76 27.67 -0.55
N GLN A 189 -3.01 28.12 -0.72
CA GLN A 189 -3.56 28.49 -2.02
C GLN A 189 -3.79 30.01 -2.07
N ARG A 190 -3.06 30.70 -2.95
CA ARG A 190 -3.23 32.14 -3.19
C ARG A 190 -4.28 32.42 -4.26
N THR A 191 -4.82 33.63 -4.24
CA THR A 191 -5.84 34.11 -5.18
C THR A 191 -5.32 34.37 -6.60
N ASP A 192 -3.99 34.48 -6.77
CA ASP A 192 -3.31 34.69 -8.05
C ASP A 192 -2.93 33.37 -8.75
N ASN A 193 -3.59 32.27 -8.40
CA ASN A 193 -3.32 30.92 -8.91
C ASN A 193 -1.88 30.46 -8.65
N ILE A 194 -1.33 30.83 -7.50
CA ILE A 194 -0.08 30.30 -6.97
C ILE A 194 -0.43 29.37 -5.81
N VAL A 195 0.25 28.23 -5.75
CA VAL A 195 0.10 27.25 -4.67
C VAL A 195 1.45 26.96 -4.04
N HIS A 196 1.47 26.82 -2.71
CA HIS A 196 2.58 26.29 -1.93
C HIS A 196 2.24 24.86 -1.55
N VAL A 197 3.06 23.92 -2.01
CA VAL A 197 2.93 22.49 -1.67
C VAL A 197 4.19 22.02 -0.97
N GLY A 198 4.06 21.09 -0.04
CA GLY A 198 5.22 20.61 0.69
C GLY A 198 4.93 19.67 1.83
N SER A 199 5.97 19.45 2.62
CA SER A 199 5.92 18.70 3.86
C SER A 199 5.04 19.40 4.89
N ASP A 200 4.16 18.63 5.53
CA ASP A 200 3.48 19.04 6.76
C ASP A 200 3.86 18.11 7.93
N ALA A 201 3.11 18.18 9.03
CA ALA A 201 3.38 17.38 10.23
C ALA A 201 3.23 15.86 10.02
N ALA A 202 2.58 15.40 8.95
CA ALA A 202 2.41 13.98 8.65
C ALA A 202 3.44 13.47 7.63
N THR A 203 4.00 14.35 6.81
CA THR A 203 4.96 13.96 5.76
C THR A 203 6.22 13.33 6.35
N ASN A 204 6.65 12.21 5.76
CA ASN A 204 7.87 11.52 6.14
C ASN A 204 8.70 11.18 4.90
N ALA A 205 9.67 12.03 4.61
CA ALA A 205 10.55 11.89 3.45
C ALA A 205 11.52 10.71 3.52
N TYR A 206 11.69 10.10 4.70
CA TYR A 206 12.68 9.03 4.89
C TYR A 206 12.08 7.63 4.75
N ASN A 207 10.87 7.44 5.26
CA ASN A 207 10.21 6.12 5.30
C ASN A 207 8.82 6.10 4.64
N GLY A 208 8.39 7.24 4.08
CA GLY A 208 7.01 7.46 3.65
C GLY A 208 6.04 7.62 4.81
N ASP A 209 4.83 8.08 4.51
CA ASP A 209 3.81 8.42 5.51
C ASP A 209 2.43 7.82 5.22
N THR A 210 2.20 7.36 3.99
CA THR A 210 0.89 6.89 3.54
C THR A 210 1.01 5.51 2.91
N THR A 211 0.11 4.58 3.27
CA THR A 211 0.10 3.26 2.62
C THR A 211 -0.19 3.40 1.13
N PRO A 212 0.57 2.72 0.23
CA PRO A 212 0.31 2.71 -1.21
C PRO A 212 -1.09 2.22 -1.60
N LEU A 213 -1.83 1.65 -0.67
CA LEU A 213 -3.22 1.23 -0.90
C LEU A 213 -4.21 2.42 -0.82
N THR A 214 -3.77 3.57 -0.30
CA THR A 214 -4.57 4.80 -0.26
C THR A 214 -4.73 5.37 -1.66
N ALA A 215 -5.96 5.76 -2.03
CA ALA A 215 -6.19 6.53 -3.23
C ALA A 215 -6.00 8.03 -2.94
N LEU A 216 -4.94 8.62 -3.48
CA LEU A 216 -4.66 10.05 -3.41
C LEU A 216 -4.39 10.59 -4.81
N PRO A 217 -4.68 11.88 -5.08
CA PRO A 217 -4.23 12.52 -6.31
C PRO A 217 -2.69 12.46 -6.43
N LEU A 218 -2.18 12.27 -7.65
CA LEU A 218 -0.76 12.43 -7.94
C LEU A 218 -0.47 13.91 -8.26
N LEU A 219 0.50 14.51 -7.57
CA LEU A 219 0.95 15.85 -7.87
C LEU A 219 1.81 15.82 -9.13
N CYS A 220 1.37 16.48 -10.18
CA CYS A 220 2.08 16.57 -11.44
C CYS A 220 2.62 17.98 -11.64
N LEU A 221 3.87 18.08 -12.09
CA LEU A 221 4.57 19.33 -12.38
C LEU A 221 4.94 19.38 -13.87
N ASN A 222 4.80 20.57 -14.46
CA ASN A 222 5.38 20.92 -15.74
C ASN A 222 6.27 22.15 -15.54
N GLN A 223 7.58 21.94 -15.61
CA GLN A 223 8.59 22.99 -15.50
C GLN A 223 8.82 23.62 -16.88
N ASP A 224 8.21 24.77 -17.10
CA ASP A 224 8.29 25.52 -18.36
C ASP A 224 9.24 26.73 -18.27
N GLY A 225 9.96 26.89 -17.16
CA GLY A 225 10.95 27.94 -16.96
C GLY A 225 10.36 29.32 -16.68
N ARG A 226 9.04 29.42 -16.42
CA ARG A 226 8.41 30.71 -16.10
C ARG A 226 9.05 31.39 -14.88
N PRO A 227 9.18 32.73 -14.86
CA PRO A 227 9.78 33.44 -13.74
C PRO A 227 8.92 33.36 -12.48
N ALA A 228 9.55 33.48 -11.31
CA ALA A 228 8.86 33.56 -10.04
C ALA A 228 8.00 34.84 -9.97
N PRO A 229 6.72 34.75 -9.57
CA PRO A 229 5.90 35.92 -9.31
C PRO A 229 6.43 36.75 -8.14
N ALA A 230 5.99 38.01 -8.03
CA ALA A 230 6.41 38.90 -6.95
C ALA A 230 6.08 38.31 -5.57
N GLY A 231 7.05 38.37 -4.66
CA GLY A 231 6.92 37.86 -3.30
C GLY A 231 7.12 36.34 -3.15
N ILE A 232 7.46 35.62 -4.22
CA ILE A 232 7.81 34.20 -4.15
C ILE A 232 9.34 34.03 -4.14
N PRO A 233 9.92 33.26 -3.21
CA PRO A 233 11.36 33.00 -3.19
C PRO A 233 11.86 32.30 -4.46
N ALA A 234 12.93 32.81 -5.05
CA ALA A 234 13.58 32.22 -6.22
C ALA A 234 14.67 31.18 -5.87
N GLY A 235 14.96 30.98 -4.58
CA GLY A 235 15.94 30.01 -4.08
C GLY A 235 15.72 29.66 -2.60
N GLY A 236 16.41 28.63 -2.12
CA GLY A 236 16.23 28.05 -0.78
C GLY A 236 15.20 26.92 -0.77
N PHE A 237 15.10 26.18 0.35
CA PHE A 237 14.34 24.91 0.51
C PHE A 237 12.80 25.00 0.39
N HIS A 238 12.29 26.08 -0.21
CA HIS A 238 10.89 26.36 -0.47
C HIS A 238 10.75 27.30 -1.68
N SER A 239 11.58 27.11 -2.71
CA SER A 239 11.68 28.04 -3.84
C SER A 239 10.61 27.81 -4.91
N TRP A 240 10.55 28.72 -5.87
CA TRP A 240 9.75 28.60 -7.08
C TRP A 240 10.21 27.43 -7.94
N ALA A 241 9.31 26.49 -8.21
CA ALA A 241 9.57 25.30 -9.03
C ALA A 241 9.73 25.59 -10.53
N ARG A 242 9.63 26.86 -10.96
CA ARG A 242 9.78 27.28 -12.37
C ARG A 242 8.76 26.63 -13.31
N GLY A 243 7.53 26.50 -12.83
CA GLY A 243 6.51 25.76 -13.55
C GLY A 243 5.10 25.87 -12.98
N GLN A 244 4.27 24.94 -13.43
CA GLN A 244 2.88 24.81 -13.01
C GLN A 244 2.56 23.40 -12.53
N VAL A 245 1.64 23.30 -11.57
CA VAL A 245 1.17 22.03 -11.01
C VAL A 245 -0.30 21.76 -11.29
N LYS A 246 -0.64 20.49 -11.38
CA LYS A 246 -1.99 19.94 -11.41
C LYS A 246 -2.02 18.64 -10.61
N ALA A 247 -3.19 18.28 -10.10
CA ALA A 247 -3.41 17.00 -9.44
C ALA A 247 -4.31 16.12 -10.30
N THR A 248 -3.96 14.84 -10.43
CA THR A 248 -4.80 13.85 -11.12
C THR A 248 -6.08 13.56 -10.34
N SER A 249 -6.97 12.73 -10.89
CA SER A 249 -7.95 12.03 -10.04
C SER A 249 -7.23 11.13 -9.02
N PRO A 250 -7.81 10.84 -7.84
CA PRO A 250 -7.21 9.95 -6.86
C PRO A 250 -6.90 8.57 -7.43
N LEU A 251 -5.70 8.07 -7.16
CA LEU A 251 -5.24 6.75 -7.59
C LEU A 251 -4.48 6.07 -6.45
N ALA A 252 -4.60 4.74 -6.38
CA ALA A 252 -3.86 3.95 -5.39
C ALA A 252 -2.36 4.08 -5.67
N GLY A 253 -1.57 4.38 -4.64
CA GLY A 253 -0.11 4.40 -4.74
C GLY A 253 0.50 3.11 -5.30
N THR A 254 -0.17 1.95 -5.17
CA THR A 254 0.25 0.68 -5.81
C THR A 254 0.25 0.72 -7.34
N LEU A 255 -0.41 1.70 -7.97
CA LEU A 255 -0.31 1.93 -9.42
C LEU A 255 0.97 2.69 -9.82
N LEU A 256 1.63 3.34 -8.85
CA LEU A 256 2.89 4.04 -9.03
C LEU A 256 4.00 3.02 -8.84
N THR A 257 4.31 2.25 -9.90
CA THR A 257 5.26 1.13 -9.84
C THR A 257 6.71 1.52 -10.14
N SER A 258 6.93 2.76 -10.56
CA SER A 258 8.24 3.38 -10.80
C SER A 258 8.09 4.88 -11.05
N ARG A 259 9.20 5.63 -10.99
CA ARG A 259 9.25 7.03 -11.43
C ARG A 259 8.69 7.21 -12.85
N ALA A 260 9.11 6.37 -13.80
CA ALA A 260 8.65 6.44 -15.18
C ALA A 260 7.14 6.18 -15.31
N ALA A 261 6.58 5.27 -14.52
CA ALA A 261 5.13 5.01 -14.50
C ALA A 261 4.35 6.21 -13.93
N ALA A 262 4.83 6.82 -12.84
CA ALA A 262 4.23 8.02 -12.27
C ALA A 262 4.28 9.20 -13.26
N ASP A 263 5.42 9.41 -13.92
CA ASP A 263 5.58 10.42 -14.96
C ASP A 263 4.63 10.18 -16.14
N GLN A 264 4.47 8.92 -16.57
CA GLN A 264 3.55 8.57 -17.64
C GLN A 264 2.09 8.86 -17.27
N ILE A 265 1.69 8.66 -16.02
CA ILE A 265 0.34 9.03 -15.54
C ILE A 265 0.13 10.54 -15.66
N CYS A 266 1.10 11.35 -15.25
CA CYS A 266 1.05 12.80 -15.40
C CYS A 266 0.96 13.21 -16.88
N ALA A 267 1.80 12.62 -17.74
CA ALA A 267 1.79 12.88 -19.17
C ALA A 267 0.45 12.49 -19.83
N ASN A 268 -0.14 11.37 -19.43
CA ASN A 268 -1.44 10.91 -19.95
C ASN A 268 -2.60 11.83 -19.53
N ASN A 269 -2.54 12.40 -18.32
CA ASN A 269 -3.60 13.30 -17.82
C ASN A 269 -3.49 14.72 -18.38
N PHE A 270 -2.26 15.22 -18.56
CA PHE A 270 -2.03 16.65 -18.80
C PHE A 270 -1.21 16.98 -20.04
N GLY A 271 -0.71 15.98 -20.75
CA GLY A 271 0.05 16.12 -21.99
C GLY A 271 1.57 15.99 -21.81
N ALA A 272 2.30 16.05 -22.92
CA ALA A 272 3.76 15.97 -22.90
C ALA A 272 4.40 17.07 -22.02
N GLY A 273 5.49 16.72 -21.34
CA GLY A 273 6.23 17.62 -20.44
C GLY A 273 5.73 17.65 -18.99
N TRP A 274 4.59 17.00 -18.70
CA TRP A 274 4.14 16.76 -17.32
C TRP A 274 4.78 15.50 -16.76
N ARG A 275 5.26 15.61 -15.53
CA ARG A 275 5.86 14.51 -14.75
C ARG A 275 5.36 14.55 -13.32
N THR A 276 5.60 13.51 -12.52
CA THR A 276 5.35 13.62 -11.09
C THR A 276 6.21 14.73 -10.51
N ALA A 277 5.64 15.52 -9.60
CA ALA A 277 6.42 16.42 -8.78
C ALA A 277 7.37 15.62 -7.89
N GLU A 278 8.54 16.19 -7.65
CA GLU A 278 9.64 15.61 -6.90
C GLU A 278 9.98 16.53 -5.72
N PHE A 279 10.41 15.93 -4.62
CA PHE A 279 10.67 16.61 -3.37
C PHE A 279 11.56 17.85 -3.55
N HIS A 280 12.65 17.77 -4.31
CA HIS A 280 13.61 18.86 -4.48
C HIS A 280 13.27 19.83 -5.62
N ASP A 281 12.05 19.82 -6.16
CA ASP A 281 11.64 20.72 -7.25
C ASP A 281 11.67 22.21 -6.88
N GLY A 282 11.61 22.54 -5.58
CA GLY A 282 11.89 23.86 -5.02
C GLY A 282 13.05 23.84 -4.04
N GLU A 283 14.08 23.07 -4.37
CA GLU A 283 15.33 22.94 -3.61
C GLU A 283 15.18 22.35 -2.19
N GLY A 284 14.03 21.77 -1.81
CA GLY A 284 13.90 21.15 -0.49
C GLY A 284 12.50 20.74 -0.04
N TRP A 285 12.08 21.21 1.14
CA TRP A 285 10.93 20.66 1.87
C TRP A 285 9.55 21.08 1.36
N SER A 286 9.51 21.98 0.38
CA SER A 286 8.30 22.46 -0.26
C SER A 286 8.66 23.21 -1.55
N PHE A 287 7.67 23.58 -2.36
CA PHE A 287 7.88 24.52 -3.45
C PHE A 287 6.63 25.35 -3.75
N TRP A 288 6.85 26.50 -4.39
CA TRP A 288 5.79 27.30 -4.99
C TRP A 288 5.68 26.99 -6.49
N ALA A 289 4.46 26.92 -7.00
CA ALA A 289 4.20 26.75 -8.43
C ALA A 289 2.90 27.44 -8.85
N ASN A 290 2.73 27.64 -10.15
CA ASN A 290 1.45 28.13 -10.68
C ASN A 290 0.43 26.98 -10.66
N GLY A 291 -0.73 27.17 -10.05
CA GLY A 291 -1.78 26.17 -10.04
C GLY A 291 -2.91 26.51 -9.07
N THR A 292 -3.99 25.76 -9.21
CA THR A 292 -5.13 25.81 -8.29
C THR A 292 -5.36 24.40 -7.78
N LEU A 293 -5.11 24.18 -6.50
CA LEU A 293 -5.33 22.92 -5.81
C LEU A 293 -6.25 23.18 -4.60
N PRO A 294 -7.14 22.26 -4.22
CA PRO A 294 -7.94 22.47 -3.02
C PRO A 294 -7.04 22.49 -1.77
N THR A 295 -7.24 23.47 -0.88
CA THR A 295 -6.47 23.60 0.36
C THR A 295 -6.62 22.36 1.25
N GLY A 296 -5.55 21.92 1.91
CA GLY A 296 -5.56 20.75 2.77
C GLY A 296 -5.63 19.40 2.03
N THR A 297 -5.57 19.40 0.69
CA THR A 297 -5.45 18.16 -0.09
C THR A 297 -4.04 17.59 0.05
N ARG A 298 -3.94 16.26 0.16
CA ARG A 298 -2.68 15.53 0.09
C ARG A 298 -2.49 14.86 -1.26
N PHE A 299 -1.23 14.73 -1.66
CA PHE A 299 -0.84 14.20 -2.96
C PHE A 299 0.27 13.18 -2.82
N TRP A 300 0.26 12.16 -3.67
CA TRP A 300 1.49 11.43 -3.96
C TRP A 300 2.51 12.39 -4.58
N THR A 301 3.75 12.30 -4.12
CA THR A 301 4.90 13.02 -4.68
C THR A 301 6.12 12.10 -4.66
N ALA A 302 7.09 12.35 -5.54
CA ALA A 302 8.29 11.53 -5.61
C ALA A 302 9.42 12.09 -4.73
N ILE A 303 10.38 11.23 -4.39
CA ILE A 303 11.68 11.60 -3.84
C ILE A 303 12.76 10.69 -4.42
N ASP A 304 13.79 11.30 -5.01
CA ASP A 304 14.80 10.52 -5.75
C ASP A 304 15.92 9.96 -4.85
N ASN A 305 16.09 10.50 -3.63
CA ASN A 305 17.22 10.19 -2.76
C ASN A 305 16.84 9.50 -1.44
N GLN A 306 15.59 9.06 -1.29
CA GLN A 306 15.10 8.32 -0.12
C GLN A 306 14.16 7.18 -0.56
N PRO A 307 14.09 6.06 0.18
CA PRO A 307 13.20 4.93 -0.11
C PRO A 307 11.78 5.19 0.41
N ALA A 308 11.18 6.31 -0.01
CA ALA A 308 9.90 6.79 0.48
C ALA A 308 8.90 7.06 -0.66
N ASN A 309 9.10 6.48 -1.84
CA ASN A 309 8.08 6.52 -2.90
C ASN A 309 7.01 5.46 -2.63
N PRO A 310 6.02 5.24 -3.52
CA PRO A 310 5.16 4.06 -3.42
C PRO A 310 5.70 2.79 -4.12
N TRP A 311 6.84 2.86 -4.83
CA TRP A 311 7.42 1.77 -5.64
C TRP A 311 8.69 1.09 -5.08
N ASP A 312 9.27 1.59 -3.99
CA ASP A 312 10.49 1.06 -3.36
C ASP A 312 10.38 -0.38 -2.76
#